data_AF-A0AAE4ZYX2-F1
#
_entry.id   AF-A0AAE4ZYX2-F1
#
_cell.length_a   1.000
_cell.length_b   1.000
_cell.length_c   1.000
_cell.angle_alpha   90.00
_cell.angle_beta   90.00
_cell.angle_gamma   90.00
#
_symmetry.space_group_name_H-M   'P 1'
#
loop_
_entity.id
_entity.type
_entity.pdbx_description
1 polymer ?
#
loop_
_entity_poly.entity_id
_entity_poly.type
_entity_poly.pdbx_seq_one_letter_code
_entity_poly.pdbx_strand_id
1 'polypeptide(L)'
;MGNEGRISGQPDKTKCCIAVYGCAKNQVDAEEMASRLIAAGYEVTGDVSQAGVVIVHTCGFIEDAKRESIQGIFHAIEAAGNRPDGSTPVIVTGCLSQRYPDELLKEIPEIAGVAGTAAPRDIVEIVGKVLERKGRARPGEGEPRTATAASRQKGPGDSVSPSDRRVRHVGEPGRGAPGGEGSLRFDPYLTKPWAYLRVAEGCRHHCTYCAIPSIRGPLRSRPEDEILAEARHLSSLGVVEINLIAQDLSDYGFDREGKRCLARLVRRLSSVPGIRWIRLLYVRPDGVDNELAEAMALPNVAPYVDLPIEHGSQRILRLMGRPGPREILKAVELLKSKIPDLYLRTTVITGFPGETEKDVLDTMDLLCAIGAHRVGVFPFSREEGTAAYNLPAPVPENVARERAEAIRRQGLRLASESGATMTGKEIDVILERPSSRPGYWIGRGPHQAPEVDGVTYVKTQSDGEGSMVRARVTSSGILTLFAQETPV
;
A
#
# COMPACT_ATOMS: atom_id res chain seq x y z
N MET A 1 42.12 -39.74 17.91
CA MET A 1 41.35 -40.67 17.05
C MET A 1 39.91 -40.68 17.58
N GLY A 2 38.85 -40.34 16.86
CA GLY A 2 38.64 -39.66 15.57
C GLY A 2 37.68 -38.48 15.78
N ASN A 3 37.68 -37.42 14.97
CA ASN A 3 37.27 -37.33 13.55
C ASN A 3 35.80 -37.70 13.30
N GLU A 4 34.88 -36.84 13.74
CA GLU A 4 33.56 -36.70 13.12
C GLU A 4 33.56 -35.38 12.34
N GLY A 5 33.51 -35.52 11.02
CA GLY A 5 33.63 -34.43 10.07
C GLY A 5 32.47 -33.44 10.20
N ARG A 6 32.83 -32.18 10.42
CA ARG A 6 32.00 -31.04 9.98
C ARG A 6 31.78 -31.21 8.49
N ILE A 7 30.55 -31.57 8.12
CA ILE A 7 30.09 -31.52 6.74
C ILE A 7 30.24 -30.07 6.27
N SER A 8 30.94 -29.95 5.16
CA SER A 8 31.29 -28.76 4.39
C SER A 8 30.14 -27.76 4.24
N GLY A 9 30.46 -26.49 4.43
CA GLY A 9 29.55 -25.36 4.40
C GLY A 9 28.70 -25.27 3.14
N GLN A 10 27.40 -25.06 3.35
CA GLN A 10 26.55 -24.41 2.35
C GLN A 10 27.13 -23.01 2.08
N PRO A 11 27.20 -22.56 0.81
CA PRO A 11 27.55 -21.17 0.52
C PRO A 11 26.55 -20.25 1.24
N ASP A 12 27.06 -19.20 1.90
CA ASP A 12 26.21 -18.19 2.54
C ASP A 12 25.20 -17.67 1.52
N LYS A 13 23.91 -17.85 1.82
CA LYS A 13 22.83 -17.35 0.95
C LYS A 13 22.92 -15.84 0.85
N THR A 14 22.77 -15.31 -0.36
CA THR A 14 22.73 -13.86 -0.52
C THR A 14 21.47 -13.32 0.15
N LYS A 15 21.65 -12.35 1.07
CA LYS A 15 20.56 -11.69 1.77
C LYS A 15 20.02 -10.50 0.97
N CYS A 16 18.71 -10.41 0.83
CA CYS A 16 18.01 -9.30 0.19
C CYS A 16 17.25 -8.50 1.26
N CYS A 17 17.41 -7.18 1.27
CA CYS A 17 16.57 -6.30 2.09
C CYS A 17 15.54 -5.60 1.19
N ILE A 18 14.27 -5.56 1.61
CA ILE A 18 13.21 -4.88 0.88
C ILE A 18 12.67 -3.74 1.75
N ALA A 19 12.96 -2.50 1.38
CA ALA A 19 12.41 -1.31 2.00
C ALA A 19 11.15 -0.87 1.22
N VAL A 20 10.01 -0.82 1.90
CA VAL A 20 8.70 -0.57 1.27
C VAL A 20 8.20 0.81 1.65
N TYR A 21 7.84 1.59 0.63
CA TYR A 21 7.24 2.91 0.78
C TYR A 21 5.92 2.98 0.03
N GLY A 22 4.96 3.76 0.55
CA GLY A 22 3.69 4.02 -0.10
C GLY A 22 2.49 3.38 0.59
N CYS A 23 1.84 2.43 -0.08
CA CYS A 23 0.51 1.96 0.29
C CYS A 23 0.41 0.44 0.45
N ALA A 24 -0.73 -0.04 0.92
CA ALA A 24 -1.02 -1.47 1.08
C ALA A 24 -0.71 -2.32 -0.17
N LYS A 25 -0.91 -1.78 -1.39
CA LYS A 25 -0.58 -2.50 -2.64
C LYS A 25 0.93 -2.72 -2.80
N ASN A 26 1.73 -1.72 -2.42
CA ASN A 26 3.18 -1.81 -2.43
C ASN A 26 3.70 -2.79 -1.36
N GLN A 27 3.02 -2.89 -0.22
CA GLN A 27 3.32 -3.92 0.78
C GLN A 27 3.07 -5.33 0.22
N VAL A 28 1.92 -5.56 -0.42
CA VAL A 28 1.63 -6.85 -1.08
C VAL A 28 2.65 -7.17 -2.19
N ASP A 29 3.06 -6.18 -2.97
CA ASP A 29 4.12 -6.32 -3.97
C ASP A 29 5.45 -6.76 -3.33
N ALA A 30 5.79 -6.23 -2.14
CA ALA A 30 7.00 -6.59 -1.41
C ALA A 30 6.94 -8.00 -0.80
N GLU A 31 5.80 -8.39 -0.24
CA GLU A 31 5.57 -9.76 0.25
C GLU A 31 5.69 -10.78 -0.90
N GLU A 32 5.15 -10.46 -2.09
CA GLU A 32 5.31 -11.29 -3.29
C GLU A 32 6.78 -11.37 -3.72
N MET A 33 7.51 -10.24 -3.73
CA MET A 33 8.95 -10.23 -4.02
C MET A 33 9.73 -11.11 -3.05
N ALA A 34 9.48 -10.98 -1.75
CA ALA A 34 10.13 -11.78 -0.71
C ALA A 34 9.88 -13.28 -0.92
N SER A 35 8.63 -13.66 -1.19
CA SER A 35 8.23 -15.06 -1.43
C SER A 35 9.02 -15.67 -2.60
N ARG A 36 9.13 -14.95 -3.71
CA ARG A 36 9.85 -15.40 -4.91
C ARG A 36 11.35 -15.49 -4.68
N LEU A 37 11.93 -14.53 -3.97
CA LEU A 37 13.36 -14.55 -3.61
C LEU A 37 13.68 -15.76 -2.72
N ILE A 38 12.85 -16.04 -1.71
CA ILE A 38 13.02 -17.21 -0.83
C ILE A 38 12.92 -18.51 -1.64
N ALA A 39 11.90 -18.63 -2.50
CA ALA A 39 11.73 -19.80 -3.37
C ALA A 39 12.92 -20.02 -4.32
N ALA A 40 13.59 -18.94 -4.74
CA ALA A 40 14.80 -18.98 -5.56
C ALA A 40 16.11 -19.20 -4.76
N GLY A 41 16.03 -19.35 -3.43
CA GLY A 41 17.17 -19.68 -2.57
C GLY A 41 17.87 -18.48 -1.92
N TYR A 42 17.35 -17.26 -2.08
CA TYR A 42 17.81 -16.09 -1.33
C TYR A 42 17.29 -16.10 0.11
N GLU A 43 17.89 -15.30 0.99
CA GLU A 43 17.36 -14.99 2.31
C GLU A 43 16.85 -13.55 2.33
N VAL A 44 15.79 -13.25 3.07
CA VAL A 44 15.26 -11.88 3.20
C VAL A 44 15.60 -11.35 4.61
N THR A 45 16.10 -10.13 4.69
CA THR A 45 16.47 -9.46 5.96
C THR A 45 15.85 -8.07 6.08
N GLY A 46 15.42 -7.71 7.30
CA GLY A 46 15.00 -6.35 7.64
C GLY A 46 16.17 -5.42 7.95
N ASP A 47 17.39 -5.95 8.05
CA ASP A 47 18.60 -5.20 8.36
C ASP A 47 19.41 -4.95 7.09
N VAL A 48 19.42 -3.69 6.63
CA VAL A 48 20.17 -3.23 5.46
C VAL A 48 21.67 -3.53 5.60
N SER A 49 22.22 -3.51 6.82
CA SER A 49 23.65 -3.77 7.04
C SER A 49 24.05 -5.21 6.73
N GLN A 50 23.10 -6.15 6.76
CA GLN A 50 23.34 -7.55 6.42
C GLN A 50 23.03 -7.88 4.96
N ALA A 51 22.50 -6.91 4.20
CA ALA A 51 22.02 -7.14 2.85
C ALA A 51 23.17 -7.23 1.83
N GLY A 52 23.13 -8.27 1.00
CA GLY A 52 23.90 -8.39 -0.23
C GLY A 52 23.27 -7.64 -1.41
N VAL A 53 21.96 -7.34 -1.34
CA VAL A 53 21.21 -6.46 -2.26
C VAL A 53 20.12 -5.74 -1.48
N VAL A 54 19.90 -4.45 -1.76
CA VAL A 54 18.77 -3.69 -1.23
C VAL A 54 17.78 -3.37 -2.34
N ILE A 55 16.51 -3.62 -2.11
CA ILE A 55 15.39 -3.30 -3.01
C ILE A 55 14.57 -2.20 -2.33
N VAL A 56 14.47 -1.04 -2.95
CA VAL A 56 13.62 0.06 -2.48
C VAL A 56 12.37 0.08 -3.34
N HIS A 57 11.23 -0.35 -2.78
CA HIS A 57 9.95 -0.39 -3.47
C HIS A 57 9.14 0.89 -3.17
N THR A 58 8.93 1.71 -4.20
CA THR A 58 8.59 3.13 -4.07
C THR A 58 7.16 3.47 -4.47
N CYS A 59 6.64 4.54 -3.88
CA CYS A 59 5.39 5.18 -4.29
C CYS A 59 5.66 6.28 -5.32
N GLY A 60 4.82 6.36 -6.34
CA GLY A 60 4.87 7.38 -7.38
C GLY A 60 3.65 8.29 -7.37
N PHE A 61 2.90 8.33 -6.27
CA PHE A 61 1.58 8.96 -6.16
C PHE A 61 1.52 9.84 -4.91
N ILE A 62 0.94 11.05 -5.03
CA ILE A 62 0.95 12.11 -4.00
C ILE A 62 2.37 12.62 -3.72
N GLU A 63 2.49 13.95 -3.62
CA GLU A 63 3.78 14.62 -3.46
C GLU A 63 4.56 14.14 -2.22
N ASP A 64 3.89 14.04 -1.07
CA ASP A 64 4.54 13.64 0.19
C ASP A 64 5.10 12.21 0.12
N ALA A 65 4.37 11.27 -0.47
CA ALA A 65 4.83 9.88 -0.59
C ALA A 65 5.93 9.70 -1.65
N LYS A 66 5.97 10.55 -2.69
CA LYS A 66 7.13 10.60 -3.60
C LYS A 66 8.38 11.09 -2.88
N ARG A 67 8.27 12.16 -2.08
CA ARG A 67 9.38 12.69 -1.29
C ARG A 67 9.91 11.67 -0.29
N GLU A 68 9.00 11.01 0.43
CA GLU A 68 9.34 9.91 1.34
C GLU A 68 10.08 8.78 0.61
N SER A 69 9.58 8.39 -0.57
CA SER A 69 10.23 7.35 -1.39
C SER A 69 11.64 7.76 -1.83
N ILE A 70 11.84 9.02 -2.25
CA ILE A 70 13.16 9.54 -2.64
C ILE A 70 14.11 9.58 -1.45
N GLN A 71 13.66 10.05 -0.28
CA GLN A 71 14.45 10.02 0.95
C GLN A 71 14.83 8.58 1.34
N GLY A 72 13.90 7.64 1.19
CA GLY A 72 14.14 6.22 1.39
C GLY A 72 15.23 5.65 0.49
N ILE A 73 15.28 6.06 -0.79
CA ILE A 73 16.36 5.69 -1.70
C ILE A 73 17.71 6.20 -1.16
N PHE A 74 17.80 7.47 -0.75
CA PHE A 74 19.05 8.02 -0.22
C PHE A 74 19.48 7.33 1.08
N HIS A 75 18.57 7.09 2.02
CA HIS A 75 18.86 6.34 3.23
C HIS A 75 19.36 4.92 2.94
N ALA A 76 18.76 4.23 1.96
CA ALA A 76 19.20 2.90 1.55
C ALA A 76 20.62 2.92 0.96
N ILE A 77 20.94 3.92 0.14
CA ILE A 77 22.29 4.11 -0.44
C ILE A 77 23.31 4.40 0.67
N GLU A 78 22.97 5.27 1.63
CA GLU A 78 23.83 5.61 2.76
C GLU A 78 24.08 4.40 3.67
N ALA A 79 23.01 3.68 4.04
CA ALA A 79 23.07 2.51 4.91
C ALA A 79 23.74 1.30 4.23
N ALA A 80 23.61 1.16 2.91
CA ALA A 80 24.36 0.18 2.13
C ALA A 80 25.88 0.40 2.24
N GLY A 81 26.30 1.60 2.65
CA GLY A 81 27.65 1.91 3.05
C GLY A 81 28.61 2.01 1.88
N ASN A 82 29.40 3.06 1.86
CA ASN A 82 30.60 3.16 1.03
C ASN A 82 31.66 2.18 1.58
N ARG A 83 31.41 0.87 1.45
CA ARG A 83 32.26 -0.18 2.02
C ARG A 83 33.55 -0.33 1.20
N PRO A 84 34.70 -0.58 1.84
CA PRO A 84 35.99 -0.75 1.16
C PRO A 84 36.07 -1.93 0.17
N ASP A 85 35.04 -2.79 0.10
CA ASP A 85 34.99 -4.01 -0.71
C ASP A 85 34.04 -3.94 -1.92
N GLY A 86 33.40 -2.80 -2.19
CA GLY A 86 32.45 -2.61 -3.30
C GLY A 86 30.99 -2.72 -2.86
N SER A 87 30.31 -1.57 -2.88
CA SER A 87 28.96 -1.27 -2.36
C SER A 87 27.89 -2.35 -2.53
N THR A 88 27.01 -2.49 -1.53
CA THR A 88 25.76 -3.27 -1.68
C THR A 88 24.87 -2.59 -2.72
N PRO A 89 24.49 -3.27 -3.82
CA PRO A 89 23.71 -2.66 -4.88
C PRO A 89 22.29 -2.33 -4.39
N VAL A 90 21.82 -1.13 -4.76
CA VAL A 90 20.46 -0.65 -4.50
C VAL A 90 19.65 -0.70 -5.79
N ILE A 91 18.52 -1.41 -5.75
CA ILE A 91 17.56 -1.55 -6.86
C ILE A 91 16.31 -0.76 -6.50
N VAL A 92 15.86 0.14 -7.36
CA VAL A 92 14.65 0.92 -7.13
C VAL A 92 13.50 0.37 -7.98
N THR A 93 12.40 0.02 -7.32
CA THR A 93 11.23 -0.60 -7.93
C THR A 93 9.93 0.14 -7.61
N GLY A 94 8.83 -0.21 -8.29
CA GLY A 94 7.49 0.30 -7.95
C GLY A 94 6.98 1.45 -8.82
N CYS A 95 6.07 2.26 -8.25
CA CYS A 95 5.33 3.26 -9.01
C CYS A 95 6.20 4.47 -9.41
N LEU A 96 7.17 4.88 -8.59
CA LEU A 96 8.05 6.01 -8.92
C LEU A 96 8.96 5.66 -10.10
N SER A 97 9.61 4.50 -10.04
CA SER A 97 10.51 3.99 -11.09
C SER A 97 9.76 3.64 -12.38
N GLN A 98 8.48 3.30 -12.32
CA GLN A 98 7.65 3.13 -13.52
C GLN A 98 7.44 4.43 -14.29
N ARG A 99 7.41 5.56 -13.59
CA ARG A 99 7.12 6.87 -14.19
C ARG A 99 8.38 7.61 -14.58
N TYR A 100 9.36 7.59 -13.69
CA TYR A 100 10.57 8.42 -13.79
C TYR A 100 11.86 7.57 -13.83
N PRO A 101 11.94 6.50 -14.64
CA PRO A 101 13.10 5.62 -14.60
C PRO A 101 14.38 6.34 -15.03
N ASP A 102 14.29 7.18 -16.06
CA ASP A 102 15.43 7.88 -16.63
C ASP A 102 15.87 9.06 -15.76
N GLU A 103 14.93 9.79 -15.12
CA GLU A 103 15.30 10.82 -14.14
C GLU A 103 15.97 10.20 -12.91
N LEU A 104 15.45 9.09 -12.38
CA LEU A 104 16.07 8.42 -11.23
C LEU A 104 17.50 7.98 -11.53
N LEU A 105 17.75 7.35 -12.68
CA LEU A 105 19.09 6.95 -13.09
C LEU A 105 20.03 8.13 -13.36
N LYS A 106 19.48 9.27 -13.82
CA LYS A 106 20.25 10.47 -14.12
C LYS A 106 20.63 11.24 -12.85
N GLU A 107 19.69 11.42 -11.94
CA GLU A 107 19.85 12.24 -10.73
C GLU A 107 20.42 11.44 -9.55
N ILE A 108 20.31 10.10 -9.56
CA ILE A 108 20.85 9.21 -8.53
C ILE A 108 21.68 8.07 -9.19
N PRO A 109 22.89 8.39 -9.69
CA PRO A 109 23.73 7.44 -10.43
C PRO A 109 24.24 6.24 -9.60
N GLU A 110 24.12 6.29 -8.27
CA GLU A 110 24.45 5.22 -7.33
C GLU A 110 23.47 4.04 -7.38
N ILE A 111 22.28 4.22 -7.98
CA ILE A 111 21.32 3.14 -8.17
C ILE A 111 21.88 2.10 -9.16
N ALA A 112 21.88 0.84 -8.74
CA ALA A 112 22.38 -0.28 -9.51
C ALA A 112 21.39 -0.79 -10.58
N GLY A 113 20.09 -0.54 -10.36
CA GLY A 113 19.07 -0.82 -11.37
C GLY A 113 17.70 -0.24 -11.02
N VAL A 114 16.91 0.01 -12.06
CA VAL A 114 15.50 0.43 -11.94
C VAL A 114 14.59 -0.60 -12.60
N ALA A 115 13.44 -0.87 -11.98
CA ALA A 115 12.37 -1.69 -12.55
C ALA A 115 11.00 -1.11 -12.20
N GLY A 116 10.03 -1.23 -13.10
CA GLY A 116 8.70 -0.64 -12.92
C GLY A 116 7.78 -1.45 -12.00
N THR A 117 6.49 -1.43 -12.32
CA THR A 117 5.45 -2.10 -11.53
C THR A 117 5.32 -3.60 -11.80
N ALA A 118 6.00 -4.12 -12.83
CA ALA A 118 6.17 -5.55 -13.07
C ALA A 118 7.25 -6.20 -12.18
N ALA A 119 8.07 -5.40 -11.48
CA ALA A 119 9.19 -5.89 -10.68
C ALA A 119 8.84 -7.05 -9.72
N PRO A 120 7.66 -7.12 -9.07
CA PRO A 120 7.31 -8.26 -8.23
C PRO A 120 7.38 -9.61 -8.93
N ARG A 121 6.96 -9.68 -10.20
CA ARG A 121 7.02 -10.91 -11.01
C ARG A 121 8.46 -11.32 -11.33
N ASP A 122 9.28 -10.33 -11.69
CA ASP A 122 10.59 -10.54 -12.32
C ASP A 122 11.76 -10.37 -11.32
N ILE A 123 11.46 -10.27 -10.02
CA ILE A 123 12.44 -9.81 -9.02
C ILE A 123 13.68 -10.72 -8.93
N VAL A 124 13.51 -12.03 -9.11
CA VAL A 124 14.60 -13.00 -9.07
C VAL A 124 15.58 -12.75 -10.22
N GLU A 125 15.07 -12.52 -11.42
CA GLU A 125 15.88 -12.19 -12.60
C GLU A 125 16.55 -10.82 -12.44
N ILE A 126 15.82 -9.83 -11.94
CA ILE A 126 16.33 -8.47 -11.68
C ILE A 126 17.52 -8.53 -10.71
N VAL A 127 17.36 -9.22 -9.57
CA VAL A 127 18.40 -9.39 -8.56
C VAL A 127 19.60 -10.17 -9.12
N GLY A 128 19.35 -11.25 -9.87
CA GLY A 128 20.39 -12.04 -10.53
C GLY A 128 21.25 -11.19 -11.47
N LYS A 129 20.62 -10.43 -12.38
CA LYS A 129 21.32 -9.53 -13.32
C LYS A 129 22.20 -8.49 -12.60
N VAL A 130 21.71 -7.92 -11.50
CA VAL A 130 22.46 -6.91 -10.73
C VAL A 130 23.66 -7.54 -10.02
N LEU A 131 23.50 -8.72 -9.42
CA LEU A 131 24.58 -9.43 -8.76
C LEU A 131 25.65 -9.92 -9.73
N GLU A 132 25.27 -10.44 -10.90
CA GLU A 132 26.21 -10.86 -11.96
C GLU A 132 27.10 -9.69 -12.43
N ARG A 133 26.52 -8.49 -12.59
CA ARG A 133 27.27 -7.29 -12.96
C ARG A 133 28.27 -6.88 -11.90
N LYS A 134 27.88 -6.94 -10.62
CA LYS A 134 28.80 -6.70 -9.50
C LYS A 134 29.95 -7.72 -9.49
N GLY A 135 29.65 -8.99 -9.78
CA GLY A 135 30.66 -10.05 -9.90
C GLY A 135 31.69 -9.80 -11.01
N ARG A 136 31.25 -9.30 -12.18
CA ARG A 136 32.13 -8.93 -13.30
C ARG A 136 32.95 -7.64 -13.06
N ALA A 137 32.56 -6.81 -12.09
CA ALA A 137 33.21 -5.54 -11.78
C ALA A 137 34.40 -5.66 -10.79
N ARG A 138 34.76 -6.87 -10.33
CA ARG A 138 35.97 -7.07 -9.50
C ARG A 138 37.24 -7.03 -10.38
N PRO A 139 38.28 -6.24 -10.04
CA PRO A 139 39.44 -6.06 -10.90
C PRO A 139 40.44 -7.21 -10.77
N GLY A 140 40.78 -7.80 -11.91
CA GLY A 140 41.80 -8.84 -12.03
C GLY A 140 42.12 -9.12 -13.48
N GLU A 141 42.55 -8.10 -14.23
CA GLU A 141 43.42 -8.20 -15.41
C GLU A 141 43.76 -6.76 -15.86
N GLY A 142 44.83 -6.23 -15.28
CA GLY A 142 45.47 -5.03 -15.81
C GLY A 142 46.31 -5.41 -17.02
N GLU A 143 45.80 -5.14 -18.23
CA GLU A 143 46.68 -4.95 -19.38
C GLU A 143 47.20 -3.50 -19.38
N PRO A 144 48.51 -3.28 -19.50
CA PRO A 144 49.07 -1.94 -19.53
C PRO A 144 48.75 -1.30 -20.88
N ARG A 145 47.70 -0.47 -20.93
CA ARG A 145 47.56 0.48 -22.03
C ARG A 145 48.63 1.55 -21.89
N THR A 146 49.68 1.40 -22.70
CA THR A 146 50.72 2.40 -22.95
C THR A 146 50.08 3.76 -23.15
N ALA A 147 50.45 4.70 -22.30
CA ALA A 147 50.06 6.09 -22.39
C ALA A 147 50.72 6.73 -23.62
N THR A 148 49.92 7.15 -24.59
CA THR A 148 50.26 8.29 -25.44
C THR A 148 49.41 9.48 -25.01
N ALA A 149 50.09 10.46 -24.44
CA ALA A 149 49.53 11.71 -23.98
C ALA A 149 48.92 12.51 -25.15
N ALA A 150 47.64 12.85 -25.04
CA ALA A 150 47.08 14.03 -25.68
C ALA A 150 45.97 14.58 -24.78
N SER A 151 46.24 15.77 -24.26
CA SER A 151 45.41 16.55 -23.36
C SER A 151 43.98 16.74 -23.85
N ARG A 152 42.99 16.43 -22.99
CA ARG A 152 41.68 17.11 -22.99
C ARG A 152 41.25 17.37 -21.56
N GLN A 153 41.03 18.64 -21.26
CA GLN A 153 40.53 19.17 -20.00
C GLN A 153 39.15 18.56 -19.69
N LYS A 154 38.96 18.02 -18.48
CA LYS A 154 37.66 17.61 -17.94
C LYS A 154 36.92 18.85 -17.40
N GLY A 155 35.74 19.12 -17.93
CA GLY A 155 34.75 20.02 -17.33
C GLY A 155 33.78 19.26 -16.41
N PRO A 156 32.99 19.94 -15.56
CA PRO A 156 32.04 19.31 -14.66
C PRO A 156 30.76 18.97 -15.44
N GLY A 157 30.51 17.69 -15.68
CA GLY A 157 29.32 17.23 -16.38
C GLY A 157 29.52 15.91 -17.12
N ASP A 158 29.94 14.85 -16.42
CA ASP A 158 29.97 13.52 -17.03
C ASP A 158 28.57 12.90 -16.99
N SER A 159 27.82 13.10 -18.07
CA SER A 159 26.54 12.43 -18.32
C SER A 159 26.74 10.92 -18.49
N VAL A 160 25.98 10.11 -17.75
CA VAL A 160 25.91 8.64 -17.93
C VAL A 160 25.64 8.32 -19.41
N SER A 161 26.51 7.51 -20.02
CA SER A 161 26.43 7.16 -21.45
C SER A 161 25.10 6.45 -21.81
N PRO A 162 24.54 6.65 -23.02
CA PRO A 162 23.27 6.02 -23.43
C PRO A 162 23.29 4.48 -23.45
N SER A 163 24.47 3.86 -23.54
CA SER A 163 24.66 2.41 -23.42
C SER A 163 24.57 1.94 -21.96
N ASP A 164 25.13 2.70 -21.02
CA ASP A 164 25.06 2.39 -19.58
C ASP A 164 23.62 2.57 -19.03
N ARG A 165 22.87 3.56 -19.54
CA ARG A 165 21.44 3.73 -19.20
C ARG A 165 20.58 2.53 -19.59
N ARG A 166 20.69 2.04 -20.83
CA ARG A 166 19.93 0.86 -21.30
C ARG A 166 20.25 -0.40 -20.51
N VAL A 167 21.46 -0.49 -19.98
CA VAL A 167 21.90 -1.64 -19.18
C VAL A 167 21.25 -1.59 -17.79
N ARG A 168 21.08 -0.43 -17.14
CA ARG A 168 20.53 -0.32 -15.77
C ARG A 168 19.00 -0.42 -15.64
N HIS A 169 18.28 -0.45 -16.76
CA HIS A 169 16.90 -0.96 -16.79
C HIS A 169 16.93 -2.49 -16.68
N VAL A 170 16.51 -3.05 -15.54
CA VAL A 170 16.74 -4.48 -15.21
C VAL A 170 15.50 -5.37 -15.30
N GLY A 171 14.32 -4.81 -15.58
CA GLY A 171 13.08 -5.54 -15.83
C GLY A 171 12.42 -5.17 -17.17
N GLU A 172 11.45 -5.95 -17.62
CA GLU A 172 10.70 -5.60 -18.82
C GLU A 172 9.88 -4.32 -18.63
N PRO A 173 9.82 -3.42 -19.62
CA PRO A 173 8.87 -2.33 -19.62
C PRO A 173 7.45 -2.93 -19.71
N GLY A 174 6.76 -3.04 -18.57
CA GLY A 174 5.49 -3.75 -18.52
C GLY A 174 4.72 -3.53 -17.23
N ARG A 175 3.43 -3.84 -17.27
CA ARG A 175 2.51 -3.75 -16.13
C ARG A 175 2.27 -5.17 -15.61
N GLY A 176 2.65 -5.45 -14.37
CA GLY A 176 2.54 -6.80 -13.80
C GLY A 176 1.11 -7.33 -13.78
N ALA A 177 0.89 -8.59 -14.14
CA ALA A 177 -0.38 -9.26 -13.88
C ALA A 177 -0.60 -9.38 -12.36
N PRO A 178 -1.84 -9.27 -11.86
CA PRO A 178 -2.10 -9.47 -10.44
C PRO A 178 -1.87 -10.94 -10.08
N GLY A 179 -0.79 -11.22 -9.35
CA GLY A 179 -0.38 -12.59 -9.01
C GLY A 179 0.33 -13.28 -10.17
N GLY A 180 1.35 -14.06 -9.84
CA GLY A 180 1.91 -15.04 -10.75
C GLY A 180 1.60 -16.46 -10.28
N GLU A 181 1.51 -17.35 -11.27
CA GLU A 181 1.20 -18.77 -11.14
C GLU A 181 1.73 -19.39 -9.83
N GLY A 182 0.80 -19.85 -8.97
CA GLY A 182 1.08 -20.84 -7.94
C GLY A 182 1.95 -20.43 -6.75
N SER A 183 2.48 -19.21 -6.67
CA SER A 183 3.29 -18.78 -5.53
C SER A 183 2.38 -18.28 -4.40
N LEU A 184 2.02 -19.16 -3.48
CA LEU A 184 1.45 -18.75 -2.19
C LEU A 184 2.41 -17.74 -1.54
N ARG A 185 1.89 -16.57 -1.14
CA ARG A 185 2.70 -15.55 -0.46
C ARG A 185 3.18 -16.12 0.87
N PHE A 186 4.50 -16.21 1.00
CA PHE A 186 5.18 -16.39 2.27
C PHE A 186 5.73 -15.04 2.68
N ASP A 187 5.09 -14.41 3.68
CA ASP A 187 5.73 -13.29 4.36
C ASP A 187 6.64 -13.88 5.45
N PRO A 188 7.98 -13.85 5.29
CA PRO A 188 8.91 -14.29 6.33
C PRO A 188 8.80 -13.44 7.61
N TYR A 189 8.04 -12.35 7.56
CA TYR A 189 7.71 -11.44 8.65
C TYR A 189 6.20 -11.40 8.95
N LEU A 190 5.42 -12.45 8.60
CA LEU A 190 4.01 -12.54 8.98
C LEU A 190 3.87 -12.75 10.50
N THR A 191 4.20 -11.71 11.24
CA THR A 191 4.01 -11.50 12.67
C THR A 191 2.84 -10.53 12.84
N LYS A 192 1.81 -10.69 12.00
CA LYS A 192 0.61 -9.88 12.09
C LYS A 192 -0.59 -10.82 12.05
N PRO A 193 -1.62 -10.60 12.88
CA PRO A 193 -2.83 -11.40 12.84
C PRO A 193 -3.77 -11.06 11.68
N TRP A 194 -3.29 -10.24 10.74
CA TRP A 194 -4.04 -9.72 9.61
C TRP A 194 -3.16 -9.68 8.37
N ALA A 195 -3.77 -9.72 7.21
CA ALA A 195 -3.06 -9.58 5.93
C ALA A 195 -3.86 -8.74 4.94
N TYR A 196 -3.15 -8.05 4.05
CA TYR A 196 -3.76 -7.49 2.85
C TYR A 196 -3.90 -8.58 1.78
N LEU A 197 -5.07 -8.67 1.16
CA LEU A 197 -5.35 -9.59 0.06
C LEU A 197 -5.73 -8.79 -1.18
N ARG A 198 -4.78 -8.68 -2.11
CA ARG A 198 -5.00 -7.99 -3.38
C ARG A 198 -5.87 -8.85 -4.28
N VAL A 199 -7.01 -8.33 -4.72
CA VAL A 199 -7.95 -9.09 -5.59
C VAL A 199 -7.88 -8.65 -7.06
N ALA A 200 -7.39 -7.44 -7.32
CA ALA A 200 -7.23 -6.89 -8.66
C ALA A 200 -6.08 -5.88 -8.71
N GLU A 201 -5.58 -5.63 -9.92
CA GLU A 201 -4.55 -4.63 -10.23
C GLU A 201 -5.04 -3.70 -11.35
N GLY A 202 -4.61 -2.45 -11.30
CA GLY A 202 -5.04 -1.42 -12.27
C GLY A 202 -6.48 -0.95 -12.03
N CYS A 203 -6.96 -0.08 -12.92
CA CYS A 203 -8.29 0.52 -12.78
C CYS A 203 -8.88 0.83 -14.16
N ARG A 204 -10.19 0.65 -14.32
CA ARG A 204 -10.93 0.98 -15.55
C ARG A 204 -11.49 2.40 -15.57
N HIS A 205 -11.48 3.08 -14.43
CA HIS A 205 -11.94 4.46 -14.34
C HIS A 205 -10.90 5.44 -14.88
N HIS A 206 -11.41 6.58 -15.32
CA HIS A 206 -10.66 7.67 -15.93
C HIS A 206 -10.85 8.95 -15.10
N CYS A 207 -10.64 8.82 -13.78
CA CYS A 207 -10.63 9.98 -12.89
C CYS A 207 -9.56 10.97 -13.36
N THR A 208 -9.92 12.24 -13.55
CA THR A 208 -9.06 13.19 -14.27
C THR A 208 -7.75 13.50 -13.55
N TYR A 209 -7.70 13.32 -12.22
CA TYR A 209 -6.52 13.51 -11.38
C TYR A 209 -5.65 12.25 -11.23
N CYS A 210 -6.11 11.08 -11.69
CA CYS A 210 -5.50 9.80 -11.34
C CYS A 210 -4.58 9.28 -12.45
N ALA A 211 -3.31 9.06 -12.13
CA ALA A 211 -2.32 8.49 -13.06
C ALA A 211 -2.29 6.94 -13.06
N ILE A 212 -3.10 6.27 -12.25
CA ILE A 212 -3.09 4.81 -12.09
C ILE A 212 -3.26 4.06 -13.42
N PRO A 213 -4.20 4.41 -14.32
CA PRO A 213 -4.33 3.73 -15.61
C PRO A 213 -3.02 3.79 -16.43
N SER A 214 -2.28 4.90 -16.33
CA SER A 214 -0.98 5.09 -16.99
C SER A 214 0.19 4.40 -16.27
N ILE A 215 0.06 4.04 -14.99
CA ILE A 215 1.11 3.39 -14.18
C ILE A 215 0.89 1.88 -14.04
N ARG A 216 -0.27 1.46 -13.49
CA ARG A 216 -0.62 0.05 -13.18
C ARG A 216 -1.48 -0.63 -14.25
N GLY A 217 -2.15 0.16 -15.10
CA GLY A 217 -2.83 -0.33 -16.30
C GLY A 217 -4.35 -0.42 -16.16
N PRO A 218 -5.01 -1.04 -17.16
CA PRO A 218 -6.43 -1.35 -17.06
C PRO A 218 -6.67 -2.33 -15.91
N LEU A 219 -7.93 -2.38 -15.45
CA LEU A 219 -8.37 -3.38 -14.49
C LEU A 219 -8.03 -4.79 -14.96
N ARG A 220 -7.33 -5.53 -14.11
CA ARG A 220 -7.09 -6.97 -14.21
C ARG A 220 -7.51 -7.59 -12.88
N SER A 221 -8.55 -8.41 -12.90
CA SER A 221 -8.99 -9.15 -11.71
C SER A 221 -8.33 -10.51 -11.64
N ARG A 222 -7.97 -10.93 -10.42
CA ARG A 222 -7.49 -12.29 -10.18
C ARG A 222 -8.63 -13.30 -10.28
N PRO A 223 -8.35 -14.56 -10.65
CA PRO A 223 -9.33 -15.64 -10.52
C PRO A 223 -9.75 -15.83 -9.06
N GLU A 224 -11.04 -16.06 -8.81
CA GLU A 224 -11.57 -16.24 -7.46
C GLU A 224 -10.93 -17.41 -6.71
N ASP A 225 -10.66 -18.51 -7.42
CA ASP A 225 -10.11 -19.72 -6.79
C ASP A 225 -8.67 -19.51 -6.29
N GLU A 226 -7.88 -18.66 -6.97
CA GLU A 226 -6.55 -18.26 -6.49
C GLU A 226 -6.66 -17.38 -5.25
N ILE A 227 -7.58 -16.41 -5.23
CA ILE A 227 -7.81 -15.55 -4.08
C ILE A 227 -8.24 -16.39 -2.86
N LEU A 228 -9.11 -17.40 -3.07
CA LEU A 228 -9.57 -18.27 -1.99
C LEU A 228 -8.48 -19.24 -1.52
N ALA A 229 -7.66 -19.77 -2.43
CA ALA A 229 -6.51 -20.60 -2.07
C ALA A 229 -5.53 -19.81 -1.18
N GLU A 230 -5.27 -18.57 -1.55
CA GLU A 230 -4.41 -17.68 -0.77
C GLU A 230 -5.03 -17.29 0.58
N ALA A 231 -6.33 -16.97 0.64
CA ALA A 231 -7.02 -16.70 1.90
C ALA A 231 -6.94 -17.89 2.87
N ARG A 232 -7.11 -19.12 2.37
CA ARG A 232 -6.94 -20.35 3.16
C ARG A 232 -5.51 -20.53 3.64
N HIS A 233 -4.53 -20.24 2.78
CA HIS A 233 -3.12 -20.31 3.17
C HIS A 233 -2.79 -19.30 4.27
N LEU A 234 -3.18 -18.04 4.10
CA LEU A 234 -3.00 -17.00 5.12
C LEU A 234 -3.65 -17.41 6.44
N SER A 235 -4.87 -17.96 6.39
CA SER A 235 -5.53 -18.45 7.60
C SER A 235 -4.78 -19.61 8.26
N SER A 236 -4.18 -20.52 7.48
CA SER A 236 -3.35 -21.60 8.01
C SER A 236 -2.06 -21.11 8.69
N LEU A 237 -1.63 -19.89 8.40
CA LEU A 237 -0.51 -19.20 9.05
C LEU A 237 -0.94 -18.41 10.30
N GLY A 238 -2.21 -18.46 10.70
CA GLY A 238 -2.73 -17.75 11.88
C GLY A 238 -3.33 -16.38 11.58
N VAL A 239 -3.46 -15.96 10.32
CA VAL A 239 -4.17 -14.74 9.95
C VAL A 239 -5.66 -14.89 10.26
N VAL A 240 -6.20 -13.95 11.02
CA VAL A 240 -7.62 -13.90 11.41
C VAL A 240 -8.38 -12.75 10.75
N GLU A 241 -7.70 -11.73 10.21
CA GLU A 241 -8.33 -10.64 9.44
C GLU A 241 -7.76 -10.51 8.03
N ILE A 242 -8.63 -10.47 7.03
CA ILE A 242 -8.27 -10.20 5.64
C ILE A 242 -8.76 -8.81 5.23
N ASN A 243 -7.85 -7.99 4.73
CA ASN A 243 -8.13 -6.66 4.22
C ASN A 243 -8.07 -6.69 2.69
N LEU A 244 -9.24 -6.66 2.04
CA LEU A 244 -9.35 -6.69 0.58
C LEU A 244 -8.90 -5.37 -0.02
N ILE A 245 -7.98 -5.45 -0.95
CA ILE A 245 -7.43 -4.27 -1.64
C ILE A 245 -7.43 -4.44 -3.16
N ALA A 246 -7.63 -3.32 -3.82
CA ALA A 246 -7.40 -3.06 -5.24
C ALA A 246 -7.24 -1.54 -5.43
N GLN A 247 -6.92 -1.07 -6.63
CA GLN A 247 -7.00 0.37 -6.92
C GLN A 247 -8.44 0.87 -6.89
N ASP A 248 -9.37 0.03 -7.35
CA ASP A 248 -10.79 0.13 -7.09
C ASP A 248 -11.34 -1.29 -6.86
N LEU A 249 -11.86 -1.52 -5.66
CA LEU A 249 -12.37 -2.83 -5.27
C LEU A 249 -13.73 -3.12 -5.91
N SER A 250 -14.53 -2.09 -6.17
CA SER A 250 -15.93 -2.23 -6.55
C SER A 250 -16.14 -2.87 -7.93
N ASP A 251 -15.20 -2.65 -8.85
CA ASP A 251 -15.26 -3.21 -10.20
C ASP A 251 -14.60 -4.60 -10.33
N TYR A 252 -14.21 -5.25 -9.22
CA TYR A 252 -13.67 -6.61 -9.23
C TYR A 252 -14.56 -7.58 -10.03
N GLY A 253 -13.93 -8.35 -10.94
CA GLY A 253 -14.56 -9.34 -11.80
C GLY A 253 -15.13 -8.79 -13.11
N PHE A 254 -15.24 -7.46 -13.26
CA PHE A 254 -15.86 -6.86 -14.45
C PHE A 254 -15.09 -7.19 -15.74
N ASP A 255 -13.76 -7.15 -15.70
CA ASP A 255 -12.88 -7.48 -16.83
C ASP A 255 -12.93 -8.97 -17.23
N ARG A 256 -13.44 -9.85 -16.37
CA ARG A 256 -13.52 -11.30 -16.60
C ARG A 256 -14.91 -11.77 -17.00
N GLU A 257 -15.95 -11.22 -16.36
CA GLU A 257 -17.33 -11.71 -16.49
C GLU A 257 -18.30 -10.64 -17.02
N GLY A 258 -17.82 -9.43 -17.33
CA GLY A 258 -18.66 -8.32 -17.79
C GLY A 258 -19.59 -7.74 -16.71
N LYS A 259 -19.43 -8.17 -15.45
CA LYS A 259 -20.24 -7.74 -14.30
C LYS A 259 -19.40 -7.70 -13.02
N ARG A 260 -19.84 -6.91 -12.04
CA ARG A 260 -19.22 -6.83 -10.72
C ARG A 260 -19.43 -8.14 -9.96
N CYS A 261 -18.36 -8.71 -9.44
CA CYS A 261 -18.36 -9.99 -8.73
C CYS A 261 -17.90 -9.85 -7.27
N LEU A 262 -17.67 -8.63 -6.78
CA LEU A 262 -17.16 -8.38 -5.43
C LEU A 262 -18.06 -9.00 -4.36
N ALA A 263 -19.38 -8.84 -4.47
CA ALA A 263 -20.33 -9.42 -3.51
C ALA A 263 -20.23 -10.96 -3.44
N ARG A 264 -20.07 -11.63 -4.59
CA ARG A 264 -19.85 -13.08 -4.66
C ARG A 264 -18.53 -13.47 -3.99
N LEU A 265 -17.45 -12.75 -4.30
CA LEU A 265 -16.14 -13.02 -3.70
C LEU A 265 -16.17 -12.86 -2.18
N VAL A 266 -16.79 -11.80 -1.65
CA VAL A 266 -16.92 -11.56 -0.20
C VAL A 266 -17.68 -12.71 0.48
N ARG A 267 -18.79 -13.17 -0.10
CA ARG A 267 -19.55 -14.33 0.43
C ARG A 267 -18.73 -15.63 0.41
N ARG A 268 -17.88 -15.85 -0.61
CA ARG A 268 -17.01 -17.03 -0.65
C ARG A 268 -15.89 -16.94 0.37
N LEU A 269 -15.28 -15.76 0.52
CA LEU A 269 -14.24 -15.51 1.52
C LEU A 269 -14.78 -15.63 2.95
N SER A 270 -16.01 -15.18 3.19
CA SER A 270 -16.65 -15.27 4.52
C SER A 270 -16.85 -16.72 4.98
N SER A 271 -16.77 -17.67 4.05
CA SER A 271 -16.87 -19.11 4.31
C SER A 271 -15.51 -19.78 4.52
N VAL A 272 -14.39 -19.04 4.46
CA VAL A 272 -13.05 -19.58 4.71
C VAL A 272 -12.86 -19.78 6.22
N PRO A 273 -12.62 -21.02 6.69
CA PRO A 273 -12.39 -21.30 8.11
C PRO A 273 -11.19 -20.50 8.66
N GLY A 274 -11.30 -20.03 9.90
CA GLY A 274 -10.24 -19.29 10.60
C GLY A 274 -10.25 -17.77 10.37
N ILE A 275 -10.87 -17.28 9.28
CA ILE A 275 -11.02 -15.86 9.04
C ILE A 275 -12.17 -15.29 9.86
N ARG A 276 -11.83 -14.38 10.77
CA ARG A 276 -12.75 -13.72 11.69
C ARG A 276 -13.29 -12.42 11.15
N TRP A 277 -12.49 -11.65 10.39
CA TRP A 277 -12.94 -10.44 9.73
C TRP A 277 -12.46 -10.34 8.29
N ILE A 278 -13.36 -9.87 7.42
CA ILE A 278 -13.04 -9.39 6.08
C ILE A 278 -13.35 -7.90 6.04
N ARG A 279 -12.39 -7.09 5.57
CA ARG A 279 -12.53 -5.65 5.46
C ARG A 279 -12.41 -5.22 4.01
N LEU A 280 -13.27 -4.31 3.58
CA LEU A 280 -13.26 -3.77 2.22
C LEU A 280 -12.63 -2.38 2.23
N LEU A 281 -11.54 -2.24 1.46
CA LEU A 281 -10.86 -0.96 1.26
C LEU A 281 -10.99 -0.48 -0.19
N TYR A 282 -11.01 0.84 -0.40
CA TYR A 282 -11.04 1.45 -1.74
C TYR A 282 -12.30 1.09 -2.56
N VAL A 283 -13.49 1.15 -1.95
CA VAL A 283 -14.77 0.97 -2.64
C VAL A 283 -15.20 2.31 -3.24
N ARG A 284 -15.64 2.33 -4.50
CA ARG A 284 -16.22 3.54 -5.07
C ARG A 284 -17.71 3.68 -4.74
N PRO A 285 -18.23 4.91 -4.57
CA PRO A 285 -19.66 5.14 -4.32
C PRO A 285 -20.60 4.58 -5.40
N ASP A 286 -20.25 4.77 -6.68
CA ASP A 286 -20.99 4.19 -7.83
C ASP A 286 -20.81 2.67 -7.99
N GLY A 287 -19.96 2.09 -7.14
CA GLY A 287 -19.71 0.67 -6.97
C GLY A 287 -20.70 -0.06 -6.06
N VAL A 288 -21.45 0.68 -5.25
CA VAL A 288 -22.30 0.13 -4.18
C VAL A 288 -23.68 -0.22 -4.72
N ASP A 289 -24.01 -1.51 -4.68
CA ASP A 289 -25.33 -2.05 -4.99
C ASP A 289 -25.89 -2.88 -3.81
N ASN A 290 -27.11 -3.37 -3.97
CA ASN A 290 -27.78 -4.14 -2.91
C ASN A 290 -27.08 -5.47 -2.63
N GLU A 291 -26.51 -6.12 -3.66
CA GLU A 291 -25.80 -7.39 -3.46
C GLU A 291 -24.54 -7.20 -2.62
N LEU A 292 -23.79 -6.11 -2.87
CA LEU A 292 -22.61 -5.77 -2.09
C LEU A 292 -22.99 -5.39 -0.66
N ALA A 293 -24.04 -4.57 -0.47
CA ALA A 293 -24.50 -4.19 0.86
C ALA A 293 -24.94 -5.41 1.70
N GLU A 294 -25.61 -6.39 1.08
CA GLU A 294 -25.96 -7.65 1.73
C GLU A 294 -24.75 -8.52 2.05
N ALA A 295 -23.76 -8.60 1.15
CA ALA A 295 -22.52 -9.31 1.40
C ALA A 295 -21.72 -8.66 2.56
N MET A 296 -21.74 -7.34 2.65
CA MET A 296 -21.07 -6.61 3.74
C MET A 296 -21.79 -6.70 5.08
N ALA A 297 -23.08 -7.07 5.09
CA ALA A 297 -23.84 -7.30 6.32
C ALA A 297 -23.60 -8.68 6.95
N LEU A 298 -22.74 -9.52 6.35
CA LEU A 298 -22.39 -10.83 6.92
C LEU A 298 -21.64 -10.68 8.26
N PRO A 299 -21.83 -11.60 9.23
CA PRO A 299 -21.31 -11.43 10.59
C PRO A 299 -19.78 -11.29 10.71
N ASN A 300 -19.03 -11.92 9.80
CA ASN A 300 -17.56 -11.87 9.77
C ASN A 300 -17.02 -10.93 8.68
N VAL A 301 -17.87 -10.03 8.15
CA VAL A 301 -17.42 -8.87 7.38
C VAL A 301 -17.46 -7.68 8.33
N ALA A 302 -16.33 -7.00 8.48
CA ALA A 302 -16.24 -5.85 9.36
C ALA A 302 -17.27 -4.78 8.90
N PRO A 303 -18.10 -4.21 9.80
CA PRO A 303 -19.02 -3.11 9.50
C PRO A 303 -18.24 -1.81 9.23
N TYR A 304 -17.44 -1.83 8.17
CA TYR A 304 -16.48 -0.82 7.80
C TYR A 304 -16.40 -0.72 6.28
N VAL A 305 -16.35 0.51 5.79
CA VAL A 305 -16.03 0.76 4.38
C VAL A 305 -15.11 1.96 4.25
N ASP A 306 -14.04 1.79 3.48
CA ASP A 306 -13.28 2.91 2.94
C ASP A 306 -13.91 3.28 1.59
N LEU A 307 -14.61 4.41 1.58
CA LEU A 307 -15.40 4.92 0.47
C LEU A 307 -14.89 6.32 0.07
N PRO A 308 -13.77 6.45 -0.66
CA PRO A 308 -13.26 7.75 -1.09
C PRO A 308 -14.32 8.51 -1.89
N ILE A 309 -14.72 9.70 -1.44
CA ILE A 309 -15.66 10.58 -2.16
C ILE A 309 -14.93 11.59 -3.03
N GLU A 310 -13.69 11.93 -2.65
CA GLU A 310 -12.78 12.88 -3.26
C GLU A 310 -13.20 14.35 -3.12
N HIS A 311 -14.51 14.66 -3.17
CA HIS A 311 -15.04 16.00 -2.96
C HIS A 311 -16.54 15.94 -2.66
N GLY A 312 -17.16 17.04 -2.21
CA GLY A 312 -18.63 17.16 -2.10
C GLY A 312 -19.31 18.17 -3.02
N SER A 313 -18.57 18.86 -3.90
CA SER A 313 -19.16 19.78 -4.88
C SER A 313 -19.52 19.03 -6.15
N GLN A 314 -20.78 19.16 -6.60
CA GLN A 314 -21.24 18.55 -7.86
C GLN A 314 -20.40 18.98 -9.07
N ARG A 315 -19.94 20.24 -9.10
CA ARG A 315 -19.16 20.79 -10.20
C ARG A 315 -17.74 20.20 -10.21
N ILE A 316 -17.09 20.16 -9.05
CA ILE A 316 -15.74 19.61 -8.92
C ILE A 316 -15.75 18.09 -9.16
N LEU A 317 -16.71 17.35 -8.60
CA LEU A 317 -16.84 15.91 -8.85
C LEU A 317 -17.03 15.58 -10.33
N ARG A 318 -17.80 16.39 -11.07
CA ARG A 318 -17.94 16.24 -12.52
C ARG A 318 -16.59 16.43 -13.23
N LEU A 319 -15.82 17.47 -12.87
CA LEU A 319 -14.49 17.71 -13.42
C LEU A 319 -13.49 16.60 -13.05
N MET A 320 -13.66 15.98 -11.87
CA MET A 320 -12.87 14.84 -11.42
C MET A 320 -13.22 13.52 -12.13
N GLY A 321 -14.38 13.43 -12.81
CA GLY A 321 -14.89 12.18 -13.35
C GLY A 321 -15.43 11.23 -12.27
N ARG A 322 -16.10 11.80 -11.26
CA ARG A 322 -16.59 11.11 -10.06
C ARG A 322 -18.13 11.17 -9.95
N PRO A 323 -18.76 10.22 -9.23
CA PRO A 323 -20.19 10.31 -8.90
C PRO A 323 -20.50 11.59 -8.12
N GLY A 324 -21.70 12.14 -8.30
CA GLY A 324 -22.13 13.34 -7.61
C GLY A 324 -22.52 13.10 -6.15
N PRO A 325 -22.78 14.16 -5.37
CA PRO A 325 -23.16 14.05 -3.96
C PRO A 325 -24.42 13.21 -3.73
N ARG A 326 -25.38 13.26 -4.67
CA ARG A 326 -26.63 12.48 -4.59
C ARG A 326 -26.37 10.98 -4.70
N GLU A 327 -25.51 10.56 -5.62
CA GLU A 327 -25.12 9.16 -5.78
C GLU A 327 -24.35 8.66 -4.56
N ILE A 328 -23.47 9.50 -4.01
CA ILE A 328 -22.73 9.20 -2.77
C ILE A 328 -23.68 8.99 -1.60
N LEU A 329 -24.64 9.89 -1.38
CA LEU A 329 -25.64 9.77 -0.32
C LEU A 329 -26.45 8.48 -0.46
N LYS A 330 -26.93 8.17 -1.66
CA LYS A 330 -27.66 6.91 -1.93
C LYS A 330 -26.84 5.66 -1.61
N ALA A 331 -25.56 5.65 -1.98
CA ALA A 331 -24.67 4.54 -1.67
C ALA A 331 -24.50 4.35 -0.15
N VAL A 332 -24.29 5.44 0.58
CA VAL A 332 -24.15 5.41 2.05
C VAL A 332 -25.46 5.03 2.73
N GLU A 333 -26.59 5.56 2.29
CA GLU A 333 -27.93 5.21 2.79
C GLU A 333 -28.23 3.72 2.60
N LEU A 334 -27.91 3.17 1.42
CA LEU A 334 -28.07 1.74 1.14
C LEU A 334 -27.22 0.89 2.08
N LEU A 335 -25.94 1.22 2.26
CA LEU A 335 -25.06 0.50 3.19
C LEU A 335 -25.57 0.58 4.63
N LYS A 336 -25.94 1.77 5.11
CA LYS A 336 -26.48 1.96 6.47
C LYS A 336 -27.80 1.24 6.68
N SER A 337 -28.63 1.09 5.65
CA SER A 337 -29.90 0.34 5.73
C SER A 337 -29.68 -1.15 6.03
N LYS A 338 -28.53 -1.70 5.62
CA LYS A 338 -28.15 -3.11 5.87
C LYS A 338 -27.19 -3.26 7.05
N ILE A 339 -26.42 -2.22 7.35
CA ILE A 339 -25.35 -2.19 8.36
C ILE A 339 -25.53 -0.94 9.23
N PRO A 340 -26.40 -0.98 10.26
CA PRO A 340 -26.72 0.18 11.07
C PRO A 340 -25.50 0.81 11.77
N ASP A 341 -24.54 -0.03 12.18
CA ASP A 341 -23.30 0.38 12.85
C ASP A 341 -22.12 0.59 11.87
N LEU A 342 -22.39 0.91 10.60
CA LEU A 342 -21.36 1.11 9.58
C LEU A 342 -20.38 2.22 9.95
N TYR A 343 -19.10 1.86 10.07
CA TYR A 343 -18.00 2.82 10.16
C TYR A 343 -17.55 3.25 8.77
N LEU A 344 -17.67 4.55 8.49
CA LEU A 344 -17.38 5.14 7.19
C LEU A 344 -16.07 5.92 7.21
N ARG A 345 -15.05 5.39 6.52
CA ARG A 345 -13.84 6.13 6.17
C ARG A 345 -14.01 6.70 4.76
N THR A 346 -13.53 7.92 4.56
CA THR A 346 -13.48 8.53 3.24
C THR A 346 -12.21 9.34 3.05
N THR A 347 -11.97 9.75 1.81
CA THR A 347 -10.84 10.59 1.40
C THR A 347 -11.36 11.76 0.57
N VAL A 348 -10.76 12.92 0.77
CA VAL A 348 -11.06 14.19 0.10
C VAL A 348 -9.78 14.80 -0.47
N ILE A 349 -9.89 15.39 -1.66
CA ILE A 349 -8.87 16.16 -2.34
C ILE A 349 -9.27 17.63 -2.32
N THR A 350 -8.38 18.50 -1.83
CA THR A 350 -8.58 19.96 -1.82
C THR A 350 -7.68 20.66 -2.83
N GLY A 351 -8.03 21.88 -3.25
CA GLY A 351 -7.26 22.64 -4.22
C GLY A 351 -7.30 22.07 -5.64
N PHE A 352 -8.33 21.29 -5.98
CA PHE A 352 -8.52 20.84 -7.36
C PHE A 352 -8.69 22.07 -8.29
N PRO A 353 -8.21 22.05 -9.56
CA PRO A 353 -8.29 23.21 -10.44
C PRO A 353 -9.71 23.77 -10.56
N GLY A 354 -9.85 25.07 -10.26
CA GLY A 354 -11.14 25.76 -10.22
C GLY A 354 -11.98 25.57 -8.95
N GLU A 355 -11.45 24.99 -7.86
CA GLU A 355 -12.14 24.88 -6.56
C GLU A 355 -12.28 26.25 -5.87
N THR A 356 -13.49 26.54 -5.40
CA THR A 356 -13.84 27.77 -4.66
C THR A 356 -14.14 27.47 -3.18
N GLU A 357 -14.24 28.50 -2.35
CA GLU A 357 -14.63 28.35 -0.94
C GLU A 357 -16.01 27.69 -0.77
N LYS A 358 -16.96 28.00 -1.65
CA LYS A 358 -18.27 27.35 -1.65
C LYS A 358 -18.14 25.83 -1.86
N ASP A 359 -17.27 25.39 -2.77
CA ASP A 359 -17.09 23.96 -3.03
C ASP A 359 -16.50 23.23 -1.80
N VAL A 360 -15.64 23.93 -1.03
CA VAL A 360 -15.11 23.43 0.25
C VAL A 360 -16.24 23.27 1.25
N LEU A 361 -17.12 24.27 1.39
CA LEU A 361 -18.30 24.20 2.26
C LEU A 361 -19.24 23.05 1.86
N ASP A 362 -19.53 22.89 0.56
CA ASP A 362 -20.35 21.77 0.05
C ASP A 362 -19.72 20.40 0.44
N THR A 363 -18.38 20.33 0.50
CA THR A 363 -17.65 19.14 0.93
C THR A 363 -17.78 18.89 2.43
N MET A 364 -17.65 19.93 3.23
CA MET A 364 -17.85 19.87 4.67
C MET A 364 -19.29 19.43 5.01
N ASP A 365 -20.28 19.95 4.29
CA ASP A 365 -21.69 19.57 4.46
C ASP A 365 -21.93 18.11 4.07
N LEU A 366 -21.36 17.65 2.95
CA LEU A 366 -21.48 16.25 2.54
C LEU A 366 -20.86 15.30 3.57
N LEU A 367 -19.70 15.62 4.14
CA LEU A 367 -19.06 14.81 5.18
C LEU A 367 -19.95 14.63 6.42
N CYS A 368 -20.65 15.70 6.83
CA CYS A 368 -21.66 15.62 7.89
C CYS A 368 -22.84 14.74 7.46
N ALA A 369 -23.39 14.97 6.25
CA ALA A 369 -24.58 14.28 5.76
C ALA A 369 -24.38 12.76 5.62
N ILE A 370 -23.20 12.32 5.16
CA ILE A 370 -22.88 10.88 5.08
C ILE A 370 -22.54 10.29 6.46
N GLY A 371 -22.38 11.12 7.50
CA GLY A 371 -21.90 10.70 8.81
C GLY A 371 -20.52 10.05 8.71
N ALA A 372 -19.56 10.75 8.10
CA ALA A 372 -18.20 10.25 7.99
C ALA A 372 -17.58 10.11 9.39
N HIS A 373 -16.90 8.99 9.63
CA HIS A 373 -16.23 8.71 10.89
C HIS A 373 -14.74 9.04 10.81
N ARG A 374 -14.15 8.80 9.63
CA ARG A 374 -12.77 9.14 9.31
C ARG A 374 -12.65 9.81 7.96
N VAL A 375 -11.83 10.86 7.91
CA VAL A 375 -11.60 11.63 6.69
C VAL A 375 -10.10 11.80 6.49
N GLY A 376 -9.56 11.21 5.43
CA GLY A 376 -8.26 11.56 4.87
C GLY A 376 -8.38 12.79 3.99
N VAL A 377 -7.49 13.76 4.13
CA VAL A 377 -7.53 15.01 3.36
C VAL A 377 -6.17 15.28 2.74
N PHE A 378 -6.13 15.34 1.41
CA PHE A 378 -4.90 15.52 0.66
C PHE A 378 -5.03 16.74 -0.26
N PRO A 379 -4.08 17.69 -0.23
CA PRO A 379 -4.01 18.70 -1.27
C PRO A 379 -3.82 18.03 -2.64
N PHE A 380 -4.45 18.60 -3.67
CA PHE A 380 -4.33 18.17 -5.04
C PHE A 380 -2.87 18.24 -5.48
N SER A 381 -2.35 17.11 -5.95
CA SER A 381 -1.04 17.02 -6.59
C SER A 381 -1.23 16.97 -8.09
N ARG A 382 -0.60 17.92 -8.81
CA ARG A 382 -0.63 17.96 -10.27
C ARG A 382 0.28 16.87 -10.82
N GLU A 383 -0.32 15.90 -11.48
CA GLU A 383 0.39 14.73 -11.99
C GLU A 383 0.49 14.78 -13.51
N GLU A 384 1.72 14.79 -14.04
CA GLU A 384 1.97 14.73 -15.48
C GLU A 384 1.28 13.53 -16.13
N GLY A 385 0.72 13.74 -17.32
CA GLY A 385 -0.04 12.73 -18.06
C GLY A 385 -1.48 12.53 -17.60
N THR A 386 -1.95 13.24 -16.56
CA THR A 386 -3.36 13.24 -16.16
C THR A 386 -4.15 14.34 -16.85
N ALA A 387 -5.46 14.16 -17.02
CA ALA A 387 -6.31 15.18 -17.64
C ALA A 387 -6.36 16.47 -16.79
N ALA A 388 -6.35 16.33 -15.46
CA ALA A 388 -6.36 17.46 -14.52
C ALA A 388 -5.07 18.29 -14.58
N TYR A 389 -3.96 17.72 -15.05
CA TYR A 389 -2.71 18.46 -15.24
C TYR A 389 -2.89 19.69 -16.14
N ASN A 390 -3.73 19.55 -17.18
CA ASN A 390 -3.95 20.58 -18.20
C ASN A 390 -5.13 21.51 -17.89
N LEU A 391 -5.83 21.32 -16.75
CA LEU A 391 -6.96 22.17 -16.41
C LEU A 391 -6.49 23.61 -16.08
N PRO A 392 -7.24 24.63 -16.53
CA PRO A 392 -6.97 26.02 -16.19
C PRO A 392 -7.34 26.32 -14.72
N ALA A 393 -6.93 27.48 -14.23
CA ALA A 393 -7.21 27.97 -12.87
C ALA A 393 -6.66 27.07 -11.74
N PRO A 394 -5.32 26.92 -11.64
CA PRO A 394 -4.73 26.23 -10.49
C PRO A 394 -5.05 26.99 -9.21
N VAL A 395 -5.38 26.26 -8.15
CA VAL A 395 -5.48 26.82 -6.80
C VAL A 395 -4.06 26.93 -6.23
N PRO A 396 -3.66 28.07 -5.65
CA PRO A 396 -2.37 28.21 -5.00
C PRO A 396 -2.16 27.15 -3.90
N GLU A 397 -0.96 26.62 -3.79
CA GLU A 397 -0.65 25.51 -2.88
C GLU A 397 -0.93 25.86 -1.40
N ASN A 398 -0.65 27.10 -1.00
CA ASN A 398 -0.97 27.59 0.34
C ASN A 398 -2.48 27.60 0.61
N VAL A 399 -3.30 28.01 -0.36
CA VAL A 399 -4.78 27.99 -0.25
C VAL A 399 -5.29 26.55 -0.21
N ALA A 400 -4.74 25.65 -1.03
CA ALA A 400 -5.09 24.23 -1.02
C ALA A 400 -4.80 23.57 0.34
N ARG A 401 -3.66 23.92 0.96
CA ARG A 401 -3.26 23.46 2.30
C ARG A 401 -4.17 24.04 3.39
N GLU A 402 -4.49 25.32 3.35
CA GLU A 402 -5.41 25.96 4.31
C GLU A 402 -6.79 25.30 4.29
N ARG A 403 -7.33 25.04 3.09
CA ARG A 403 -8.58 24.30 2.90
C ARG A 403 -8.48 22.86 3.41
N ALA A 404 -7.34 22.19 3.16
CA ALA A 404 -7.09 20.86 3.69
C ALA A 404 -7.11 20.83 5.22
N GLU A 405 -6.52 21.82 5.88
CA GLU A 405 -6.55 21.96 7.33
C GLU A 405 -7.96 22.24 7.86
N ALA A 406 -8.75 23.08 7.18
CA ALA A 406 -10.14 23.34 7.56
C ALA A 406 -10.98 22.06 7.55
N ILE A 407 -10.92 21.27 6.46
CA ILE A 407 -11.63 19.99 6.37
C ILE A 407 -11.06 18.97 7.37
N ARG A 408 -9.73 18.94 7.57
CA ARG A 408 -9.09 18.03 8.54
C ARG A 408 -9.55 18.32 9.98
N ARG A 409 -9.70 19.60 10.37
CA ARG A 409 -10.25 19.98 11.68
C ARG A 409 -11.67 19.46 11.87
N GLN A 410 -12.52 19.57 10.85
CA GLN A 410 -13.85 18.99 10.90
C GLN A 410 -13.80 17.46 10.98
N GLY A 411 -12.93 16.80 10.20
CA GLY A 411 -12.74 15.35 10.25
C GLY A 411 -12.30 14.87 11.64
N LEU A 412 -11.45 15.62 12.35
CA LEU A 412 -11.07 15.33 13.74
C LEU A 412 -12.26 15.48 14.70
N ARG A 413 -13.11 16.49 14.50
CA ARG A 413 -14.34 16.65 15.28
C ARG A 413 -15.28 15.47 15.09
N LEU A 414 -15.54 15.07 13.84
CA LEU A 414 -16.38 13.91 13.52
C LEU A 414 -15.81 12.61 14.12
N ALA A 415 -14.49 12.41 14.05
CA ALA A 415 -13.83 11.26 14.66
C ALA A 415 -13.97 11.25 16.19
N SER A 416 -13.84 12.41 16.84
CA SER A 416 -14.03 12.55 18.29
C SER A 416 -15.48 12.29 18.71
N GLU A 417 -16.44 12.82 17.97
CA GLU A 417 -17.88 12.58 18.20
C GLU A 417 -18.19 11.09 18.06
N SER A 418 -17.69 10.44 17.00
CA SER A 418 -17.82 9.00 16.79
C SER A 418 -17.19 8.18 17.93
N GLY A 419 -15.95 8.50 18.34
CA GLY A 419 -15.28 7.81 19.44
C GLY A 419 -16.04 7.90 20.76
N ALA A 420 -16.62 9.07 21.04
CA ALA A 420 -17.45 9.25 22.24
C ALA A 420 -18.67 8.31 22.26
N THR A 421 -19.29 8.04 21.11
CA THR A 421 -20.40 7.07 21.01
C THR A 421 -19.98 5.62 21.26
N MET A 422 -18.69 5.31 21.21
CA MET A 422 -18.16 3.97 21.48
C MET A 422 -18.03 3.69 22.97
N THR A 423 -17.88 4.72 23.81
CA THR A 423 -17.72 4.55 25.26
C THR A 423 -18.93 3.81 25.85
N GLY A 424 -18.67 2.75 26.61
CA GLY A 424 -19.67 1.88 27.20
C GLY A 424 -20.12 0.71 26.30
N LYS A 425 -19.85 0.74 24.99
CA LYS A 425 -20.17 -0.37 24.08
C LYS A 425 -19.21 -1.55 24.29
N GLU A 426 -19.71 -2.75 24.01
CA GLU A 426 -18.89 -3.95 23.91
C GLU A 426 -18.51 -4.20 22.46
N ILE A 427 -17.23 -4.42 22.24
CA ILE A 427 -16.66 -4.68 20.92
C ILE A 427 -15.75 -5.90 20.99
N ASP A 428 -15.64 -6.59 19.87
CA ASP A 428 -14.59 -7.58 19.67
C ASP A 428 -13.31 -6.85 19.27
N VAL A 429 -12.17 -7.29 19.80
CA VAL A 429 -10.85 -6.71 19.53
C VAL A 429 -9.88 -7.82 19.18
N ILE A 430 -9.20 -7.72 18.03
CA ILE A 430 -8.06 -8.56 17.69
C ILE A 430 -6.82 -7.99 18.39
N LEU A 431 -6.16 -8.80 19.22
CA LEU A 431 -4.90 -8.43 19.85
C LEU A 431 -3.75 -8.54 18.84
N GLU A 432 -2.94 -7.49 18.71
CA GLU A 432 -1.84 -7.47 17.74
C GLU A 432 -0.48 -7.52 18.40
N ARG A 433 -0.30 -6.80 19.52
CA ARG A 433 0.99 -6.75 20.20
C ARG A 433 0.87 -6.28 21.64
N PRO A 434 1.81 -6.63 22.52
CA PRO A 434 1.86 -6.05 23.86
C PRO A 434 2.05 -4.53 23.78
N SER A 435 1.40 -3.81 24.70
CA SER A 435 1.63 -2.39 24.90
C SER A 435 2.87 -2.17 25.75
N SER A 436 3.51 -1.00 25.62
CA SER A 436 4.51 -0.53 26.60
C SER A 436 3.88 -0.23 27.97
N ARG A 437 2.55 -0.06 28.04
CA ARG A 437 1.80 0.09 29.29
C ARG A 437 1.54 -1.28 29.92
N PRO A 438 2.01 -1.54 31.16
CA PRO A 438 1.81 -2.84 31.81
C PRO A 438 0.34 -3.25 31.90
N GLY A 439 0.05 -4.51 31.57
CA GLY A 439 -1.30 -5.08 31.60
C GLY A 439 -2.23 -4.64 30.47
N TYR A 440 -1.69 -3.95 29.45
CA TYR A 440 -2.45 -3.60 28.25
C TYR A 440 -1.86 -4.27 27.00
N TRP A 441 -2.75 -4.65 26.10
CA TRP A 441 -2.45 -4.99 24.72
C TRP A 441 -2.87 -3.88 23.78
N ILE A 442 -2.19 -3.80 22.64
CA ILE A 442 -2.61 -2.99 21.49
C ILE A 442 -3.31 -3.94 20.53
N GLY A 443 -4.53 -3.59 20.17
CA GLY A 443 -5.36 -4.33 19.24
C GLY A 443 -6.23 -3.41 18.40
N ARG A 444 -7.12 -4.00 17.60
CA ARG A 444 -8.05 -3.26 16.75
C ARG A 444 -9.46 -3.85 16.82
N GLY A 445 -10.43 -2.96 16.93
CA GLY A 445 -11.84 -3.32 16.76
C GLY A 445 -12.24 -3.40 15.28
N PRO A 446 -13.45 -3.86 14.97
CA PRO A 446 -13.92 -4.00 13.58
C PRO A 446 -13.99 -2.67 12.83
N HIS A 447 -14.01 -1.54 13.52
CA HIS A 447 -14.06 -0.19 12.94
C HIS A 447 -12.66 0.43 12.68
N GLN A 448 -11.57 -0.29 12.99
CA GLN A 448 -10.20 0.20 12.85
C GLN A 448 -9.44 -0.62 11.81
N ALA A 449 -9.20 -0.04 10.63
CA ALA A 449 -8.35 -0.67 9.62
C ALA A 449 -6.87 -0.64 10.04
N PRO A 450 -6.08 -1.65 9.65
CA PRO A 450 -4.66 -1.67 9.98
C PRO A 450 -3.92 -0.48 9.39
N GLU A 451 -2.95 0.05 10.16
CA GLU A 451 -1.98 1.09 9.80
C GLU A 451 -2.54 2.50 9.47
N VAL A 452 -3.82 2.61 9.08
CA VAL A 452 -4.42 3.87 8.61
C VAL A 452 -5.40 4.51 9.60
N ASP A 453 -5.97 3.72 10.50
CA ASP A 453 -6.91 4.18 11.50
C ASP A 453 -6.30 4.15 12.92
N GLY A 454 -7.17 4.21 13.92
CA GLY A 454 -6.82 4.13 15.33
C GLY A 454 -6.42 2.75 15.82
N VAL A 455 -5.99 2.70 17.08
CA VAL A 455 -5.82 1.45 17.83
C VAL A 455 -6.74 1.42 19.05
N THR A 456 -6.95 0.23 19.58
CA THR A 456 -7.63 0.01 20.86
C THR A 456 -6.63 -0.55 21.87
N TYR A 457 -6.47 0.13 23.00
CA TYR A 457 -5.71 -0.38 24.13
C TYR A 457 -6.65 -1.21 25.01
N VAL A 458 -6.41 -2.51 25.11
CA VAL A 458 -7.24 -3.42 25.89
C VAL A 458 -6.51 -3.84 27.16
N LYS A 459 -7.12 -3.62 28.32
CA LYS A 459 -6.70 -4.25 29.56
C LYS A 459 -7.26 -5.68 29.61
N THR A 460 -6.39 -6.67 29.52
CA THR A 460 -6.75 -8.08 29.35
C THR A 460 -5.74 -8.98 30.04
N GLN A 461 -6.20 -10.14 30.51
CA GLN A 461 -5.31 -11.23 30.95
C GLN A 461 -5.04 -12.24 29.85
N SER A 462 -5.85 -12.22 28.78
CA SER A 462 -5.60 -12.99 27.58
C SER A 462 -4.29 -12.57 26.93
N ASP A 463 -3.58 -13.55 26.40
CA ASP A 463 -2.35 -13.38 25.66
C ASP A 463 -2.45 -14.07 24.29
N GLY A 464 -1.48 -13.75 23.43
CA GLY A 464 -1.42 -14.29 22.09
C GLY A 464 -1.87 -13.28 21.03
N GLU A 465 -0.94 -12.97 20.15
CA GLU A 465 -1.23 -12.24 18.92
C GLU A 465 -2.27 -13.00 18.08
N GLY A 466 -3.26 -12.28 17.56
CA GLY A 466 -4.37 -12.85 16.79
C GLY A 466 -5.52 -13.41 17.60
N SER A 467 -5.38 -13.47 18.94
CA SER A 467 -6.52 -13.74 19.80
C SER A 467 -7.58 -12.64 19.67
N MET A 468 -8.84 -13.03 19.80
CA MET A 468 -9.98 -12.11 19.77
C MET A 468 -10.62 -12.07 21.15
N VAL A 469 -10.67 -10.88 21.74
CA VAL A 469 -11.24 -10.66 23.06
C VAL A 469 -12.49 -9.80 22.96
N ARG A 470 -13.51 -10.12 23.77
CA ARG A 470 -14.66 -9.25 23.98
C ARG A 470 -14.28 -8.22 25.02
N ALA A 471 -14.41 -6.93 24.69
CA ALA A 471 -14.00 -5.85 25.58
C ALA A 471 -15.02 -4.71 25.59
N ARG A 472 -15.23 -4.14 26.78
CA ARG A 472 -16.04 -2.94 26.97
C ARG A 472 -15.16 -1.71 26.85
N VAL A 473 -15.53 -0.79 25.96
CA VAL A 473 -14.83 0.48 25.81
C VAL A 473 -15.07 1.34 27.05
N THR A 474 -14.00 1.68 27.77
CA THR A 474 -14.05 2.47 29.01
C THR A 474 -13.90 3.97 28.73
N SER A 475 -13.17 4.33 27.67
CA SER A 475 -13.00 5.71 27.23
C SER A 475 -12.48 5.78 25.80
N SER A 476 -12.58 6.95 25.20
CA SER A 476 -12.08 7.24 23.85
C SER A 476 -11.24 8.52 23.84
N GLY A 477 -10.09 8.47 23.17
CA GLY A 477 -9.46 9.65 22.59
C GLY A 477 -10.03 9.93 21.19
N ILE A 478 -9.46 10.91 20.49
CA ILE A 478 -9.91 11.28 19.13
C ILE A 478 -9.82 10.08 18.18
N LEU A 479 -8.73 9.33 18.25
CA LEU A 479 -8.40 8.23 17.33
C LEU A 479 -8.14 6.90 18.04
N THR A 480 -8.30 6.85 19.35
CA THR A 480 -7.84 5.72 20.16
C THR A 480 -8.94 5.32 21.10
N LEU A 481 -9.18 4.03 21.26
CA LEU A 481 -10.08 3.52 22.29
C LEU A 481 -9.29 2.90 23.44
N PHE A 482 -9.83 2.99 24.64
CA PHE A 482 -9.38 2.22 25.79
C PHE A 482 -10.52 1.30 26.18
N ALA A 483 -10.21 0.02 26.35
CA ALA A 483 -11.19 -0.99 26.68
C ALA A 483 -10.67 -1.91 27.77
N GLN A 484 -11.60 -2.59 28.44
CA GLN A 484 -11.32 -3.63 29.40
C GLN A 484 -12.03 -4.91 28.98
N GLU A 485 -11.31 -6.02 28.97
CA GLU A 485 -11.86 -7.33 28.67
C GLU A 485 -13.04 -7.63 29.61
N THR A 486 -14.14 -8.09 29.03
CA THR A 486 -15.31 -8.53 29.79
C THR A 486 -15.12 -9.99 30.20
N PRO A 487 -15.32 -10.35 31.48
CA PRO A 487 -15.33 -11.74 31.89
C PRO A 487 -16.36 -12.53 31.08
N VAL A 488 -15.98 -13.74 30.64
CA VAL A 488 -16.84 -14.67 29.89
C VAL A 488 -18.01 -15.14 30.74
#